data_AF-D0NW34-F1
#
_entry.id   AF-D0NW34-F1
#
_cell.length_a   1.000
_cell.length_b   1.000
_cell.length_c   1.000
_cell.angle_alpha   90.00
_cell.angle_beta   90.00
_cell.angle_gamma   90.00
#
_symmetry.space_group_name_H-M   'P 1'
#
loop_
_entity.id
_entity.type
_entity.pdbx_description
1 polymer ?
#
loop_
_entity_poly.entity_id
_entity_poly.type
_entity_poly.pdbx_seq_one_letter_code
_entity_poly.pdbx_strand_id
1 'polypeptide(L)'
;MTSLKKLPFSTTTTDNVPASLLSNNVTIHVFDECRKSSKEFTCQRGLLLAKMKYFQAYLNEANEHDEIDISVHCDVKIFELLVEYMHQCDHEWRPRITLENIASILVSSEFLQMEELVEECVAFISGCVQEFMLLRVDFGCLSDTTISKIANNCAPEQLHVLHDPKDKILSKLRRKKVEALVKHVQEGDQRLELCLNCELLFIKDGRGSEGCHKGKRRIGIHGELQVRAKVLLT
;
A
#
# COMPACT_ATOMS: atom_id res chain seq x y z
N MET A 1 -55.39 -0.78 2.65
CA MET A 1 -56.31 0.37 2.72
C MET A 1 -56.66 0.63 4.18
N THR A 2 -55.88 1.46 4.87
CA THR A 2 -56.27 2.06 6.15
C THR A 2 -55.60 3.43 6.18
N SER A 3 -56.44 4.46 6.18
CA SER A 3 -56.08 5.87 6.20
C SER A 3 -56.44 6.47 7.57
N LEU A 4 -56.02 7.72 7.77
CA LEU A 4 -56.26 8.66 8.88
C LEU A 4 -55.27 8.54 10.06
N LYS A 5 -54.63 9.62 10.54
CA LYS A 5 -55.17 10.98 10.80
C LYS A 5 -54.11 12.09 10.64
N LYS A 6 -54.62 13.32 10.54
CA LYS A 6 -53.95 14.58 10.16
C LYS A 6 -54.05 15.60 11.33
N LEU A 7 -53.01 16.43 11.50
CA LEU A 7 -52.88 17.77 12.15
C LEU A 7 -52.81 17.90 13.71
N PRO A 8 -52.18 18.98 14.28
CA PRO A 8 -51.81 20.28 13.66
C PRO A 8 -50.40 20.89 13.95
N PHE A 9 -49.98 21.74 13.01
CA PHE A 9 -49.29 23.06 13.08
C PHE A 9 -48.42 23.45 14.30
N SER A 10 -47.18 23.89 14.02
CA SER A 10 -46.55 25.11 14.59
C SER A 10 -45.45 25.62 13.65
N THR A 11 -45.71 26.77 13.04
CA THR A 11 -44.72 27.64 12.38
C THR A 11 -43.86 28.40 13.40
N THR A 12 -42.76 28.97 12.89
CA THR A 12 -41.74 29.81 13.55
C THR A 12 -40.66 28.98 14.26
N THR A 13 -39.37 29.16 14.02
CA THR A 13 -38.66 30.43 13.84
C THR A 13 -37.36 30.18 13.07
N THR A 14 -36.98 31.15 12.26
CA THR A 14 -35.64 31.38 11.73
C THR A 14 -34.56 31.17 12.79
N ASP A 15 -33.65 30.23 12.55
CA ASP A 15 -32.31 30.27 13.11
C ASP A 15 -31.29 30.19 11.98
N ASN A 16 -30.58 31.30 11.84
CA ASN A 16 -29.43 31.52 10.97
C ASN A 16 -28.42 30.38 11.15
N VAL A 17 -28.32 29.51 10.15
CA VAL A 17 -27.02 28.91 9.85
C VAL A 17 -26.19 30.04 9.24
N PRO A 18 -25.08 30.46 9.85
CA PRO A 18 -24.30 31.57 9.32
C PRO A 18 -23.81 31.18 7.92
N ALA A 19 -24.09 32.06 6.95
CA ALA A 19 -23.66 31.96 5.56
C ALA A 19 -22.12 32.13 5.39
N SER A 20 -21.33 31.70 6.37
CA SER A 20 -19.87 31.82 6.44
C SER A 20 -19.14 30.48 6.46
N LEU A 21 -19.84 29.35 6.25
CA LEU A 21 -19.24 28.07 5.84
C LEU A 21 -19.24 27.93 4.30
N LEU A 22 -19.10 29.06 3.60
CA LEU A 22 -19.08 29.16 2.13
C LEU A 22 -18.04 28.20 1.54
N SER A 23 -18.54 27.04 1.11
CA SER A 23 -18.15 26.29 -0.09
C SER A 23 -16.71 26.48 -0.56
N ASN A 24 -15.73 26.04 0.24
CA ASN A 24 -14.36 25.91 -0.22
C ASN A 24 -14.23 24.59 -1.01
N ASN A 25 -14.91 24.52 -2.14
CA ASN A 25 -14.95 23.36 -3.02
C ASN A 25 -13.88 23.52 -4.10
N VAL A 26 -13.28 22.39 -4.48
CA VAL A 26 -12.33 22.30 -5.58
C VAL A 26 -13.01 21.56 -6.71
N THR A 27 -12.93 22.13 -7.90
CA THR A 27 -13.43 21.49 -9.13
C THR A 27 -12.26 20.79 -9.81
N ILE A 28 -12.43 19.50 -10.08
CA ILE A 28 -11.45 18.68 -10.78
C ILE A 28 -12.07 18.18 -12.09
N HIS A 29 -11.55 18.65 -13.21
CA HIS A 29 -11.90 18.15 -14.54
C HIS A 29 -11.02 16.96 -14.90
N VAL A 30 -11.63 15.80 -15.07
CA VAL A 30 -10.91 14.57 -15.45
C VAL A 30 -11.17 14.23 -16.91
N PHE A 31 -10.09 14.03 -17.66
CA PHE A 31 -10.10 13.68 -19.07
C PHE A 31 -9.51 12.28 -19.29
N ASP A 32 -10.34 11.36 -19.77
CA ASP A 32 -9.90 10.02 -20.20
C ASP A 32 -9.65 10.04 -21.72
N GLU A 33 -8.38 10.18 -22.08
CA GLU A 33 -7.96 10.25 -23.48
C GLU A 33 -8.13 8.92 -24.22
N CYS A 34 -8.10 7.79 -23.51
CA CYS A 34 -8.24 6.46 -24.08
C CYS A 34 -9.69 6.17 -24.46
N ARG A 35 -10.63 6.53 -23.59
CA ARG A 35 -12.07 6.31 -23.78
C ARG A 35 -12.79 7.50 -24.42
N LYS A 36 -12.10 8.64 -24.59
CA LYS A 36 -12.65 9.90 -25.11
C LYS A 36 -13.84 10.39 -24.29
N SER A 37 -13.75 10.26 -22.96
CA SER A 37 -14.75 10.76 -22.02
C SER A 37 -14.13 11.76 -21.06
N SER A 38 -14.94 12.70 -20.57
CA SER A 38 -14.56 13.60 -19.49
C SER A 38 -15.66 13.68 -18.44
N LYS A 39 -15.27 14.00 -17.21
CA LYS A 39 -16.20 14.18 -16.09
C LYS A 39 -15.62 15.20 -15.12
N GLU A 40 -16.51 16.00 -14.54
CA GLU A 40 -16.17 16.96 -13.51
C GLU A 40 -16.50 16.39 -12.13
N PHE A 41 -15.62 16.62 -11.17
CA PHE A 41 -15.77 16.22 -9.78
C PHE A 41 -15.61 17.43 -8.88
N THR A 42 -16.65 17.73 -8.11
CA THR A 42 -16.59 18.77 -7.07
C THR A 42 -16.30 18.12 -5.72
N CYS A 43 -15.21 18.50 -5.08
CA CYS A 43 -14.77 17.94 -3.80
C CYS A 43 -14.65 19.04 -2.74
N GLN A 44 -15.01 18.74 -1.50
CA GLN A 44 -14.71 19.63 -0.38
C GLN A 44 -13.20 19.69 -0.17
N ARG A 45 -12.61 20.89 -0.17
CA ARG A 45 -11.15 21.09 -0.06
C ARG A 45 -10.54 20.39 1.16
N GLY A 46 -11.17 20.52 2.33
CA GLY A 46 -10.68 19.91 3.56
C GLY A 46 -10.61 18.38 3.46
N LEU A 47 -11.65 17.75 2.90
CA LEU A 47 -11.68 16.30 2.69
C LEU A 47 -10.64 15.86 1.64
N LEU A 48 -10.51 16.62 0.54
CA LEU A 48 -9.52 16.37 -0.50
C LEU A 48 -8.10 16.39 0.06
N LEU A 49 -7.73 17.42 0.82
CA LEU A 49 -6.40 17.54 1.43
C LEU A 49 -6.13 16.51 2.52
N ALA A 50 -7.18 16.07 3.24
CA ALA A 50 -7.07 15.03 4.25
C ALA A 50 -6.85 13.63 3.63
N LYS A 51 -7.49 13.33 2.49
CA LYS A 51 -7.44 12.00 1.87
C LYS A 51 -6.46 11.86 0.71
N MET A 52 -6.10 12.94 0.01
CA MET A 52 -5.19 12.97 -1.14
C MET A 52 -4.09 14.01 -0.92
N LYS A 53 -2.99 13.60 -0.28
CA LYS A 53 -1.92 14.54 0.14
C LYS A 53 -1.18 15.18 -1.02
N TYR A 54 -1.21 14.57 -2.21
CA TYR A 54 -0.63 15.15 -3.42
C TYR A 54 -1.10 16.60 -3.66
N PHE A 55 -2.37 16.89 -3.37
CA PHE A 55 -2.93 18.22 -3.59
C PHE A 55 -2.48 19.28 -2.56
N GLN A 56 -1.89 18.89 -1.43
CA GLN A 56 -1.41 19.84 -0.41
C GLN A 56 -0.33 20.79 -0.94
N ALA A 57 0.47 20.34 -1.92
CA ALA A 57 1.48 21.19 -2.54
C ALA A 57 0.91 22.33 -3.40
N TYR A 58 -0.34 22.19 -3.85
CA TYR A 58 -1.00 23.12 -4.78
C TYR A 58 -2.13 23.93 -4.12
N LEU A 59 -2.74 23.37 -3.09
CA LEU A 59 -3.86 23.93 -2.35
C LEU A 59 -3.43 24.36 -0.94
N ASN A 60 -2.54 25.34 -0.84
CA ASN A 60 -2.05 25.89 0.42
C ASN A 60 -2.88 27.08 0.93
N GLU A 61 -2.60 27.58 2.15
CA GLU A 61 -3.30 28.70 2.79
C GLU A 61 -3.28 30.00 1.95
N ALA A 62 -2.27 30.19 1.11
CA ALA A 62 -2.16 31.37 0.24
C ALA A 62 -3.29 31.43 -0.81
N ASN A 63 -3.87 30.28 -1.16
CA ASN A 63 -4.88 30.14 -2.21
C ASN A 63 -6.18 29.61 -1.59
N GLU A 64 -6.49 29.98 -0.35
CA GLU A 64 -7.65 29.48 0.40
C GLU A 64 -8.97 30.06 -0.12
N HIS A 65 -8.95 31.25 -0.73
CA HIS A 65 -10.14 31.92 -1.26
C HIS A 65 -10.26 31.86 -2.78
N ASP A 66 -9.33 31.18 -3.45
CA ASP A 66 -9.32 31.07 -4.90
C ASP A 66 -10.26 29.95 -5.37
N GLU A 67 -11.00 30.22 -6.44
CA GLU A 67 -11.69 29.20 -7.20
C GLU A 67 -10.63 28.43 -8.02
N ILE A 68 -10.19 27.29 -7.49
CA ILE A 68 -9.12 26.49 -8.08
C ILE A 68 -9.72 25.41 -8.95
N ASP A 69 -9.38 25.48 -10.23
CA ASP A 69 -9.70 24.46 -11.23
C ASP A 69 -8.48 23.59 -11.53
N ILE A 70 -8.65 22.28 -11.38
CA ILE A 70 -7.61 21.27 -11.61
C ILE A 70 -8.02 20.39 -12.77
N SER A 71 -7.19 20.33 -13.80
CA SER A 71 -7.34 19.36 -14.89
C SER A 71 -6.42 18.15 -14.70
N VAL A 72 -6.99 16.95 -14.78
CA VAL A 72 -6.26 15.67 -14.64
C VAL A 72 -6.56 14.77 -15.83
N HIS A 73 -5.54 14.11 -16.35
CA HIS A 73 -5.67 13.15 -17.45
C HIS A 73 -5.54 11.73 -16.90
N CYS A 74 -6.66 11.03 -16.72
CA CYS A 74 -6.69 9.65 -16.22
C CYS A 74 -7.99 8.94 -16.58
N ASP A 75 -8.08 7.64 -16.26
CA ASP A 75 -9.32 6.88 -16.41
C ASP A 75 -10.41 7.46 -15.49
N VAL A 76 -11.47 7.99 -16.09
CA VAL A 76 -12.58 8.65 -15.38
C VAL A 76 -13.25 7.70 -14.38
N LYS A 77 -13.34 6.39 -14.70
CA LYS A 77 -13.98 5.42 -13.81
C LYS A 77 -13.11 5.11 -12.59
N ILE A 78 -11.79 5.08 -12.77
CA ILE A 78 -10.85 4.93 -11.64
C ILE A 78 -10.93 6.16 -10.74
N PHE A 79 -10.90 7.37 -11.30
CA PHE A 79 -11.02 8.58 -10.48
C PHE A 79 -12.34 8.64 -9.72
N GLU A 80 -13.45 8.24 -10.35
CA GLU A 80 -14.75 8.11 -9.69
C GLU A 80 -14.68 7.18 -8.47
N LEU A 81 -14.05 6.00 -8.59
CA LEU A 81 -13.85 5.08 -7.45
C LEU A 81 -13.03 5.71 -6.32
N LEU A 82 -12.05 6.56 -6.62
CA LEU A 82 -11.24 7.25 -5.61
C LEU A 82 -12.05 8.34 -4.89
N VAL A 83 -12.85 9.12 -5.63
CA VAL A 83 -13.75 10.12 -5.03
C VAL A 83 -14.81 9.42 -4.18
N GLU A 84 -15.37 8.33 -4.67
CA GLU A 84 -16.26 7.45 -3.93
C GLU A 84 -15.60 6.95 -2.62
N TYR A 85 -14.34 6.52 -2.67
CA TYR A 85 -13.56 6.13 -1.48
C TYR A 85 -13.44 7.28 -0.46
N MET A 86 -13.16 8.50 -0.92
CA MET A 86 -12.98 9.65 -0.01
C MET A 86 -14.23 9.98 0.80
N HIS A 87 -15.42 9.81 0.21
CA HIS A 87 -16.69 10.18 0.84
C HIS A 87 -17.22 9.11 1.82
N GLN A 88 -16.46 8.04 2.06
CA GLN A 88 -16.85 6.98 2.97
C GLN A 88 -16.70 7.46 4.42
N CYS A 89 -17.83 7.71 5.06
CA CYS A 89 -17.91 8.06 6.48
C CYS A 89 -18.17 6.85 7.40
N ASP A 90 -18.67 5.73 6.84
CA ASP A 90 -19.03 4.52 7.59
C ASP A 90 -18.51 3.25 6.92
N HIS A 91 -18.19 2.24 7.74
CA HIS A 91 -17.58 0.95 7.33
C HIS A 91 -18.44 0.10 6.38
N GLU A 92 -19.67 0.50 6.07
CA GLU A 92 -20.66 -0.28 5.33
C GLU A 92 -20.48 -0.24 3.80
N TRP A 93 -19.84 0.80 3.27
CA TRP A 93 -19.64 0.94 1.82
C TRP A 93 -18.17 1.17 1.49
N ARG A 94 -17.55 0.20 0.81
CA ARG A 94 -16.19 0.30 0.28
C ARG A 94 -16.25 0.28 -1.25
N PRO A 95 -15.38 0.99 -1.97
CA PRO A 95 -15.30 0.81 -3.42
C PRO A 95 -14.94 -0.65 -3.62
N ARG A 96 -15.64 -1.34 -4.51
CA ARG A 96 -15.37 -2.76 -4.77
C ARG A 96 -14.01 -2.87 -5.45
N ILE A 97 -12.96 -3.03 -4.64
CA ILE A 97 -11.63 -3.44 -5.10
C ILE A 97 -11.78 -4.85 -5.66
N THR A 98 -11.43 -5.01 -6.93
CA THR A 98 -11.48 -6.28 -7.65
C THR A 98 -10.17 -6.50 -8.38
N LEU A 99 -9.90 -7.74 -8.79
CA LEU A 99 -8.72 -8.06 -9.59
C LEU A 99 -8.62 -7.24 -10.89
N GLU A 100 -9.75 -6.79 -11.44
CA GLU A 100 -9.78 -6.04 -12.71
C GLU A 100 -9.35 -4.58 -12.55
N ASN A 101 -9.67 -3.95 -11.40
CA ASN A 101 -9.43 -2.53 -11.17
C ASN A 101 -8.26 -2.25 -10.22
N ILE A 102 -7.82 -3.24 -9.44
CA ILE A 102 -6.88 -3.04 -8.34
C ILE A 102 -5.52 -2.49 -8.78
N ALA A 103 -5.00 -2.91 -9.94
CA ALA A 103 -3.72 -2.39 -10.44
C ALA A 103 -3.82 -0.88 -10.73
N SER A 104 -4.91 -0.45 -11.38
CA SER A 104 -5.15 0.96 -11.68
C SER A 104 -5.44 1.77 -10.42
N ILE A 105 -6.25 1.25 -9.50
CA ILE A 105 -6.52 1.90 -8.21
C ILE A 105 -5.23 2.08 -7.42
N LEU A 106 -4.39 1.04 -7.35
CA LEU A 106 -3.13 1.09 -6.60
C LEU A 106 -2.17 2.14 -7.15
N VAL A 107 -1.97 2.20 -8.48
CA VAL A 107 -1.12 3.21 -9.11
C VAL A 107 -1.66 4.63 -8.88
N SER A 108 -2.97 4.83 -9.08
CA SER A 108 -3.57 6.15 -8.89
C SER A 108 -3.60 6.61 -7.42
N SER A 109 -3.88 5.69 -6.49
CA SER A 109 -3.88 5.98 -5.05
C SER A 109 -2.46 6.24 -4.50
N GLU A 110 -1.45 5.52 -5.00
CA GLU A 110 -0.05 5.82 -4.69
C GLU A 110 0.35 7.22 -5.19
N PHE A 111 0.01 7.53 -6.45
CA PHE A 111 0.31 8.84 -7.05
C PHE A 111 -0.35 10.00 -6.28
N LEU A 112 -1.62 9.85 -5.94
CA LEU A 112 -2.39 10.85 -5.18
C LEU A 112 -2.10 10.85 -3.68
N GLN A 113 -1.19 9.98 -3.22
CA GLN A 113 -0.77 9.84 -1.82
C GLN A 113 -1.95 9.55 -0.89
N MET A 114 -2.72 8.52 -1.21
CA MET A 114 -3.85 8.01 -0.42
C MET A 114 -3.41 6.76 0.37
N GLU A 115 -2.64 6.92 1.46
CA GLU A 115 -1.92 5.79 2.06
C GLU A 115 -2.83 4.68 2.60
N GLU A 116 -3.96 5.02 3.22
CA GLU A 116 -4.93 4.02 3.71
C GLU A 116 -5.40 3.09 2.58
N LEU A 117 -5.75 3.65 1.42
CA LEU A 117 -6.21 2.89 0.27
C LEU A 117 -5.09 2.03 -0.32
N VAL A 118 -3.86 2.54 -0.34
CA VAL A 118 -2.69 1.77 -0.78
C VAL A 118 -2.50 0.54 0.11
N GLU A 119 -2.59 0.68 1.43
CA GLU A 119 -2.49 -0.46 2.36
C GLU A 119 -3.64 -1.46 2.15
N GLU A 120 -4.88 -0.99 1.93
CA GLU A 120 -6.01 -1.88 1.62
C GLU A 120 -5.81 -2.66 0.31
N CYS A 121 -5.32 -2.00 -0.74
CA CYS A 121 -4.97 -2.67 -2.00
C CYS A 121 -3.84 -3.69 -1.80
N VAL A 122 -2.79 -3.35 -1.06
CA VAL A 122 -1.68 -4.26 -0.75
C VAL A 122 -2.19 -5.48 0.03
N ALA A 123 -3.03 -5.28 1.04
CA ALA A 123 -3.63 -6.35 1.82
C ALA A 123 -4.46 -7.29 0.94
N PHE A 124 -5.31 -6.74 0.06
CA PHE A 124 -6.07 -7.53 -0.90
C PHE A 124 -5.16 -8.34 -1.82
N ILE A 125 -4.14 -7.71 -2.42
CA ILE A 125 -3.17 -8.39 -3.31
C ILE A 125 -2.47 -9.53 -2.57
N SER A 126 -2.07 -9.33 -1.31
CA SER A 126 -1.38 -10.37 -0.53
C SER A 126 -2.24 -11.62 -0.34
N GLY A 127 -3.57 -11.48 -0.25
CA GLY A 127 -4.51 -12.59 -0.15
C GLY A 127 -4.76 -13.36 -1.46
N CYS A 128 -4.49 -12.74 -2.62
CA CYS A 128 -4.72 -13.32 -3.94
C CYS A 128 -3.57 -13.04 -4.92
N VAL A 129 -2.33 -13.14 -4.44
CA VAL A 129 -1.13 -12.69 -5.19
C VAL A 129 -0.90 -13.50 -6.47
N GLN A 130 -1.27 -14.79 -6.46
CA GLN A 130 -1.14 -15.66 -7.62
C GLN A 130 -2.05 -15.21 -8.75
N GLU A 131 -3.31 -14.88 -8.45
CA GLU A 131 -4.30 -14.37 -9.39
C GLU A 131 -3.89 -12.98 -9.90
N PHE A 132 -3.45 -12.11 -8.99
CA PHE A 132 -2.96 -10.77 -9.33
C PHE A 132 -1.81 -10.87 -10.34
N MET A 133 -0.82 -11.72 -10.11
CA MET A 133 0.30 -11.90 -11.04
C MET A 133 -0.12 -12.40 -12.42
N LEU A 134 -1.24 -13.09 -12.56
CA LEU A 134 -1.72 -13.61 -13.84
C LEU A 134 -2.48 -12.57 -14.68
N LEU A 135 -2.81 -11.40 -14.10
CA LEU A 135 -3.48 -10.31 -14.79
C LEU A 135 -2.71 -9.86 -16.04
N ARG A 136 -3.45 -9.50 -17.10
CA ARG A 136 -2.89 -8.98 -18.36
C ARG A 136 -2.60 -7.49 -18.27
N VAL A 137 -1.89 -7.09 -17.23
CA VAL A 137 -1.48 -5.71 -16.98
C VAL A 137 0.05 -5.63 -16.95
N ASP A 138 0.57 -4.45 -17.26
CA ASP A 138 1.98 -4.15 -17.07
C ASP A 138 2.21 -3.71 -15.61
N PHE A 139 3.02 -4.47 -14.87
CA PHE A 139 3.42 -4.12 -13.50
C PHE A 139 4.65 -3.21 -13.46
N GLY A 140 5.19 -2.80 -14.61
CA GLY A 140 6.29 -1.84 -14.72
C GLY A 140 5.95 -0.46 -14.15
N CYS A 141 4.67 -0.10 -14.08
CA CYS A 141 4.20 1.17 -13.51
C CYS A 141 4.15 1.19 -11.98
N LEU A 142 4.30 0.05 -11.30
CA LEU A 142 4.34 0.00 -9.84
C LEU A 142 5.70 0.47 -9.33
N SER A 143 5.68 1.36 -8.33
CA SER A 143 6.92 1.85 -7.71
C SER A 143 7.64 0.75 -6.92
N ASP A 144 8.96 0.91 -6.73
CA ASP A 144 9.74 0.03 -5.84
C ASP A 144 9.18 0.03 -4.40
N THR A 145 8.58 1.14 -3.95
CA THR A 145 7.95 1.27 -2.63
C THR A 145 6.73 0.36 -2.54
N THR A 146 5.83 0.42 -3.52
CA THR A 146 4.64 -0.45 -3.57
C THR A 146 5.03 -1.92 -3.71
N ILE A 147 6.00 -2.26 -4.57
CA ILE A 147 6.51 -3.64 -4.68
C ILE A 147 7.07 -4.12 -3.33
N SER A 148 7.77 -3.25 -2.60
CA SER A 148 8.28 -3.57 -1.27
C SER A 148 7.16 -3.81 -0.26
N LYS A 149 6.10 -3.00 -0.28
CA LYS A 149 4.91 -3.20 0.58
C LYS A 149 4.21 -4.54 0.30
N ILE A 150 4.01 -4.88 -0.96
CA ILE A 150 3.43 -6.17 -1.36
C ILE A 150 4.32 -7.32 -0.90
N ALA A 151 5.62 -7.25 -1.19
CA ALA A 151 6.58 -8.29 -0.79
C ALA A 151 6.60 -8.51 0.74
N ASN A 152 6.55 -7.43 1.52
CA ASN A 152 6.55 -7.50 2.98
C ASN A 152 5.27 -8.11 3.56
N ASN A 153 4.12 -7.90 2.90
CA ASN A 153 2.85 -8.51 3.29
C ASN A 153 2.73 -10.00 2.90
N CYS A 154 3.53 -10.48 1.95
CA CYS A 154 3.58 -11.90 1.61
C CYS A 154 4.51 -12.68 2.53
N ALA A 155 4.13 -13.90 2.93
CA ALA A 155 5.03 -14.82 3.62
C ALA A 155 6.15 -15.33 2.68
N PRO A 156 7.37 -15.60 3.17
CA PRO A 156 8.44 -16.18 2.34
C PRO A 156 8.03 -17.48 1.63
N GLU A 157 7.29 -18.34 2.33
CA GLU A 157 6.79 -19.63 1.83
C GLU A 157 5.77 -19.42 0.70
N GLN A 158 4.90 -18.43 0.88
CA GLN A 158 3.92 -18.04 -0.14
C GLN A 158 4.64 -17.61 -1.42
N LEU A 159 5.65 -16.73 -1.35
CA LEU A 159 6.41 -16.26 -2.52
C LEU A 159 7.21 -17.36 -3.22
N HIS A 160 7.61 -18.41 -2.49
CA HIS A 160 8.35 -19.53 -3.06
C HIS A 160 7.48 -20.38 -3.99
N VAL A 161 6.22 -20.63 -3.61
CA VAL A 161 5.30 -21.49 -4.38
C VAL A 161 4.62 -20.78 -5.57
N LEU A 162 4.75 -19.45 -5.67
CA LEU A 162 4.14 -18.71 -6.78
C LEU A 162 4.77 -19.06 -8.13
N HIS A 163 3.91 -19.03 -9.15
CA HIS A 163 4.30 -19.29 -10.53
C HIS A 163 4.02 -18.07 -11.41
N ASP A 164 5.09 -17.43 -11.89
CA ASP A 164 5.08 -16.31 -12.85
C ASP A 164 5.82 -16.70 -14.13
N PRO A 165 5.14 -17.31 -15.12
CA PRO A 165 5.82 -17.83 -16.31
C PRO A 165 6.49 -16.74 -17.14
N LYS A 166 6.10 -15.47 -16.97
CA LYS A 166 6.66 -14.32 -17.70
C LYS A 166 7.54 -13.42 -16.83
N ASP A 167 7.71 -13.78 -15.56
CA ASP A 167 8.41 -12.98 -14.54
C ASP A 167 8.06 -11.49 -14.57
N LYS A 168 6.77 -11.17 -14.63
CA LYS A 168 6.29 -9.79 -14.71
C LYS A 168 6.57 -9.02 -13.42
N ILE A 169 6.54 -9.71 -12.27
CA ILE A 169 6.73 -9.08 -10.95
C ILE A 169 7.35 -10.01 -9.90
N LEU A 170 7.28 -11.33 -10.07
CA LEU A 170 7.69 -12.27 -9.01
C LEU A 170 9.16 -12.15 -8.60
N SER A 171 10.09 -12.01 -9.53
CA SER A 171 11.51 -11.78 -9.20
C SER A 171 11.71 -10.51 -8.38
N LYS A 172 10.99 -9.43 -8.70
CA LYS A 172 11.03 -8.17 -7.94
C LYS A 172 10.50 -8.38 -6.52
N LEU A 173 9.38 -9.09 -6.33
CA LEU A 173 8.84 -9.39 -5.00
C LEU A 173 9.80 -10.23 -4.17
N ARG A 174 10.38 -11.29 -4.75
CA ARG A 174 11.37 -12.14 -4.06
C ARG A 174 12.60 -11.34 -3.67
N ARG A 175 13.13 -10.52 -4.57
CA ARG A 175 14.25 -9.62 -4.29
C ARG A 175 13.92 -8.68 -3.12
N LYS A 176 12.78 -7.98 -3.16
CA LYS A 176 12.35 -7.08 -2.08
C LYS A 176 12.16 -7.81 -0.75
N LYS A 177 11.63 -9.03 -0.75
CA LYS A 177 11.52 -9.85 0.47
C LYS A 177 12.89 -10.19 1.05
N VAL A 178 13.84 -10.59 0.21
CA VAL A 178 15.21 -10.89 0.65
C VAL A 178 15.89 -9.62 1.19
N GLU A 179 15.77 -8.48 0.48
CA GLU A 179 16.27 -7.19 0.96
C GLU A 179 15.72 -6.85 2.37
N ALA A 180 14.41 -7.02 2.58
CA ALA A 180 13.78 -6.79 3.88
C ALA A 180 14.27 -7.75 4.96
N LEU A 181 14.38 -9.05 4.68
CA LEU A 181 14.88 -10.05 5.63
C LEU A 181 16.34 -9.77 6.03
N VAL A 182 17.20 -9.41 5.06
CA VAL A 182 18.59 -9.04 5.34
C VAL A 182 18.66 -7.79 6.21
N LYS A 183 17.82 -6.78 5.91
CA LYS A 183 17.75 -5.57 6.73
C LYS A 183 17.29 -5.86 8.16
N HIS A 184 16.29 -6.72 8.34
CA HIS A 184 15.84 -7.14 9.68
C HIS A 184 16.93 -7.89 10.46
N VAL A 185 17.73 -8.72 9.79
CA VAL A 185 18.90 -9.36 10.41
C VAL A 185 19.89 -8.28 10.87
N GLN A 186 20.25 -7.34 9.99
CA GLN A 186 21.22 -6.27 10.28
C GLN A 186 20.78 -5.32 11.40
N GLU A 187 19.49 -5.02 11.51
CA GLU A 187 18.93 -4.16 12.57
C GLU A 187 18.81 -4.89 13.92
N GLY A 188 18.76 -6.23 13.91
CA GLY A 188 18.79 -7.04 15.12
C GLY A 188 20.21 -7.22 15.70
N ASP A 189 20.32 -7.92 16.83
CA ASP A 189 21.62 -8.39 17.35
C ASP A 189 22.14 -9.63 16.58
N GLN A 190 21.42 -10.03 15.53
CA GLN A 190 21.76 -11.15 14.68
C GLN A 190 22.68 -10.69 13.56
N ARG A 191 23.84 -11.33 13.40
CA ARG A 191 24.79 -10.96 12.32
C ARG A 191 24.88 -12.07 11.29
N LEU A 192 24.90 -11.69 10.03
CA LEU A 192 25.26 -12.59 8.94
C LEU A 192 26.78 -12.80 8.99
N GLU A 193 27.22 -14.04 9.23
CA GLU A 193 28.63 -14.39 9.37
C GLU A 193 29.02 -15.40 8.28
N LEU A 194 30.21 -15.24 7.69
CA LEU A 194 30.78 -16.21 6.75
C LEU A 194 31.72 -17.17 7.49
N CYS A 195 31.45 -18.47 7.39
CA CYS A 195 32.36 -19.47 7.90
C CYS A 195 33.54 -19.68 6.93
N LEU A 196 34.77 -19.37 7.34
CA LEU A 196 35.98 -19.57 6.55
C LEU A 196 36.40 -21.04 6.37
N ASN A 197 35.73 -21.98 7.04
CA ASN A 197 36.01 -23.41 6.91
C ASN A 197 35.11 -24.10 5.89
N CYS A 198 33.83 -23.74 5.84
CA CYS A 198 32.85 -24.34 4.92
C CYS A 198 32.29 -23.38 3.88
N GLU A 199 32.67 -22.11 3.93
CA GLU A 199 32.24 -21.05 3.02
C GLU A 199 30.72 -20.84 3.01
N LEU A 200 30.04 -21.27 4.08
CA LEU A 200 28.60 -21.05 4.26
C LEU A 200 28.36 -19.76 5.05
N LEU A 201 27.36 -19.00 4.60
CA LEU A 201 26.77 -17.89 5.33
C LEU A 201 25.76 -18.43 6.34
N PHE A 202 25.79 -17.91 7.56
CA PHE A 202 24.84 -18.27 8.60
C PHE A 202 24.47 -17.03 9.43
N ILE A 203 23.32 -17.09 10.10
CA ILE A 203 22.89 -16.06 11.03
C ILE A 203 23.37 -16.45 12.42
N LYS A 204 24.16 -15.58 13.06
CA LYS A 204 24.55 -15.77 14.44
C LYS A 204 23.45 -15.27 15.37
N ASP A 205 22.76 -16.22 16.00
CA ASP A 205 21.95 -16.02 17.18
C ASP A 205 22.90 -15.95 18.41
N GLY A 206 22.64 -15.04 19.37
CA GLY A 206 23.34 -14.99 20.66
C GLY A 206 23.32 -16.32 21.44
N ARG A 207 22.43 -17.24 21.09
CA ARG A 207 22.41 -18.66 21.49
C ARG A 207 23.16 -19.52 20.47
N GLY A 208 24.47 -19.60 20.64
CA GLY A 208 25.32 -20.70 20.15
C GLY A 208 25.15 -21.13 18.68
N SER A 209 26.01 -20.64 17.79
CA SER A 209 26.06 -21.04 16.38
C SER A 209 26.04 -22.56 16.20
N GLU A 210 25.24 -23.05 15.25
CA GLU A 210 25.40 -24.42 14.75
C GLU A 210 26.82 -24.64 14.27
N GLY A 211 27.44 -25.72 14.73
CA GLY A 211 28.85 -25.96 14.48
C GLY A 211 29.17 -26.19 13.01
N CYS A 212 30.29 -25.65 12.53
CA CYS A 212 30.73 -25.84 11.14
C CYS A 212 31.06 -27.32 10.86
N HIS A 213 30.41 -27.98 9.89
CA HIS A 213 30.68 -29.39 9.58
C HIS A 213 32.12 -29.68 9.11
N LYS A 214 32.83 -28.69 8.54
CA LYS A 214 34.27 -28.72 8.20
C LYS A 214 35.18 -28.13 9.29
N GLY A 215 34.62 -27.76 10.44
CA GLY A 215 35.35 -27.19 11.56
C GLY A 215 36.13 -28.26 12.33
N LYS A 216 37.21 -27.85 13.01
CA LYS A 216 37.92 -28.75 13.94
C LYS A 216 36.99 -29.10 15.10
N ARG A 217 36.68 -30.40 15.22
CA ARG A 217 35.89 -30.96 16.32
C ARG A 217 36.74 -31.01 17.58
N ARG A 218 36.22 -30.53 18.70
CA ARG A 218 36.85 -30.61 20.03
C ARG A 218 35.83 -31.15 21.02
N ILE A 219 36.29 -31.87 22.03
CA ILE A 219 35.44 -32.30 23.13
C ILE A 219 35.55 -31.23 24.22
N GLY A 220 34.40 -30.70 24.65
CA GLY A 220 34.30 -29.72 25.72
C GLY A 220 34.52 -30.35 27.09
N ILE A 221 34.59 -29.51 28.12
CA ILE A 221 34.90 -29.94 29.48
C ILE A 221 33.81 -30.83 30.10
N HIS A 222 32.62 -30.89 29.49
CA HIS A 222 31.51 -31.77 29.90
C HIS A 222 31.27 -32.92 28.91
N GLY A 223 32.21 -33.21 28.01
CA GLY A 223 32.11 -34.32 27.05
C GLY A 223 31.32 -34.00 25.78
N GLU A 224 30.88 -32.76 25.59
CA GLU A 224 30.12 -32.31 24.43
C GLU A 224 31.02 -32.07 23.20
N LEU A 225 30.56 -32.46 22.01
CA LEU A 225 31.29 -32.21 20.77
C LEU A 225 31.11 -30.75 20.33
N GLN A 226 32.11 -29.91 20.55
CA GLN A 226 32.14 -28.53 20.08
C GLN A 226 32.78 -28.44 18.70
N VAL A 227 32.06 -27.85 17.74
CA VAL A 227 32.61 -27.52 16.43
C VAL A 227 32.42 -26.03 16.20
N ARG A 228 33.51 -25.25 16.22
CA ARG A 228 33.42 -23.79 16.06
C ARG A 228 33.61 -23.40 14.61
N ALA A 229 32.71 -22.56 14.09
CA ALA A 229 32.95 -21.85 12.86
C ALA A 229 34.13 -20.89 13.04
N LYS A 230 35.08 -20.88 12.10
CA LYS A 230 36.02 -19.78 11.97
C LYS A 230 35.31 -18.69 11.18
N VAL A 231 35.19 -17.50 11.75
CA VAL A 231 34.34 -16.45 11.20
C VAL A 231 35.18 -15.26 10.75
N LEU A 232 34.79 -14.67 9.62
CA LEU A 232 35.17 -13.31 9.26
C LEU A 232 34.08 -12.35 9.79
N LEU A 233 34.45 -11.46 10.71
CA LEU A 233 33.56 -10.38 11.14
C LEU A 233 33.51 -9.35 9.99
N THR A 234 32.36 -9.27 9.32
CA THR A 234 32.04 -8.18 8.39
C THR A 234 31.36 -7.05 9.12
#